data_AF-A0A8S4QPF9-F1
#
_entry.id   AF-A0A8S4QPF9-F1
#
_cell.length_a   1.000
_cell.length_b   1.000
_cell.length_c   1.000
_cell.angle_alpha   90.00
_cell.angle_beta   90.00
_cell.angle_gamma   90.00
#
_symmetry.space_group_name_H-M   'P 1'
#
loop_
_entity.id
_entity.type
_entity.pdbx_description
1 polymer ?
#
loop_
_entity_poly.entity_id
_entity_poly.type
_entity_poly.pdbx_seq_one_letter_code
_entity_poly.pdbx_strand_id
1 'polypeptide(L)'
;MSRKIVNTLKSQVKELKYADLGAKGLSSSGWYDIYSGNVTYKDLNRCSDITINGQKVTNDFINTLFSDNRGMILEGENGQNNYRPFLKRVFIEMFEHVGAATPNNSIIEELITNYNQAGYSSCLCYQQQSALNPFDLLILGNEREQTIGMDCDKPDCLKFSFSQRTKCVFDNGLIIKCNLSCSAEFKLKCKDGNVTYEDGKVLLTIPKELKDYKAGDDSLLDKLTDIINKLVEYFKKLCEKLGFKFDTRIEYDSEHNINIEHNLGKPLKVIDEPDVYAVNGLKRKAQ
;
A
#
# COMPACT_ATOMS: atom_id res chain seq x y z
N MET A 1 -19.40 -3.16 18.45
CA MET A 1 -19.05 -2.28 17.35
C MET A 1 -20.17 -2.27 16.46
N SER A 2 -20.64 -1.05 16.29
CA SER A 2 -21.68 -0.82 15.32
C SER A 2 -21.19 -1.46 14.03
N ARG A 3 -22.02 -2.33 13.44
CA ARG A 3 -21.80 -2.86 12.10
C ARG A 3 -21.42 -1.75 11.11
N LYS A 4 -21.78 -0.50 11.42
CA LYS A 4 -21.31 0.72 10.76
C LYS A 4 -19.79 0.79 10.61
N ILE A 5 -18.97 0.60 11.66
CA ILE A 5 -17.49 0.62 11.56
C ILE A 5 -16.99 -0.48 10.61
N VAL A 6 -17.48 -1.71 10.83
CA VAL A 6 -17.14 -2.87 10.00
C VAL A 6 -17.50 -2.61 8.54
N ASN A 7 -18.70 -2.10 8.27
CA ASN A 7 -19.20 -1.81 6.92
C ASN A 7 -18.43 -0.67 6.25
N THR A 8 -18.07 0.38 6.98
CA THR A 8 -17.24 1.46 6.47
C THR A 8 -15.88 0.91 6.05
N LEU A 9 -15.23 0.12 6.92
CA LEU A 9 -13.98 -0.57 6.59
C LEU A 9 -14.13 -1.48 5.35
N LYS A 10 -15.23 -2.24 5.24
CA LYS A 10 -15.51 -3.06 4.05
C LYS A 10 -15.64 -2.21 2.78
N SER A 11 -16.30 -1.05 2.86
CA SER A 11 -16.50 -0.17 1.71
C SER A 11 -15.18 0.42 1.24
N GLN A 12 -14.36 0.93 2.16
CA GLN A 12 -13.07 1.53 1.83
C GLN A 12 -12.11 0.52 1.18
N VAL A 13 -12.07 -0.72 1.68
CA VAL A 13 -11.27 -1.80 1.04
C VAL A 13 -11.73 -2.09 -0.39
N LYS A 14 -13.04 -2.00 -0.69
CA LYS A 14 -13.58 -2.22 -2.03
C LYS A 14 -13.32 -1.07 -3.00
N GLU A 15 -13.01 0.12 -2.49
CA GLU A 15 -12.69 1.29 -3.31
C GLU A 15 -11.22 1.28 -3.78
N LEU A 16 -10.36 0.48 -3.14
CA LEU A 16 -8.94 0.35 -3.45
C LEU A 16 -8.70 -0.21 -4.86
N LYS A 17 -7.82 0.46 -5.60
CA LYS A 17 -7.32 0.02 -6.92
C LYS A 17 -5.80 -0.05 -6.91
N TYR A 18 -5.20 -0.72 -7.90
CA TYR A 18 -3.74 -0.72 -8.07
C TYR A 18 -3.12 0.68 -8.12
N ALA A 19 -3.80 1.65 -8.75
CA ALA A 19 -3.34 3.03 -8.81
C ALA A 19 -3.22 3.69 -7.43
N ASP A 20 -3.92 3.19 -6.42
CA ASP A 20 -3.82 3.69 -5.05
C ASP A 20 -2.59 3.16 -4.31
N LEU A 21 -1.96 2.08 -4.79
CA LEU A 21 -0.73 1.52 -4.25
C LEU A 21 0.52 2.28 -4.73
N GLY A 22 0.41 3.01 -5.84
CA GLY A 22 1.51 3.80 -6.37
C GLY A 22 1.83 5.02 -5.50
N ALA A 23 3.07 5.51 -5.59
CA ALA A 23 3.46 6.74 -4.91
C ALA A 23 2.62 7.93 -5.40
N LYS A 24 2.13 8.75 -4.45
CA LYS A 24 1.37 9.97 -4.75
C LYS A 24 2.19 11.21 -4.37
N GLY A 25 2.35 12.14 -5.30
CA GLY A 25 2.94 13.45 -5.00
C GLY A 25 2.06 14.22 -4.00
N LEU A 26 2.56 14.43 -2.78
CA LEU A 26 1.83 15.11 -1.71
C LEU A 26 1.73 16.64 -1.93
N SER A 27 2.42 17.17 -2.94
CA SER A 27 2.41 18.57 -3.39
C SER A 27 3.01 18.67 -4.81
N SER A 28 3.01 19.87 -5.41
CA SER A 28 3.73 20.12 -6.68
C SER A 28 5.24 19.84 -6.59
N SER A 29 5.85 19.96 -5.40
CA SER A 29 7.24 19.56 -5.14
C SER A 29 7.39 18.08 -4.75
N GLY A 30 6.33 17.41 -4.30
CA GLY A 30 6.36 16.01 -3.88
C GLY A 30 6.68 15.03 -5.01
N TRP A 31 6.40 15.39 -6.26
CA TRP A 31 6.80 14.60 -7.43
C TRP A 31 8.32 14.57 -7.62
N TYR A 32 9.02 15.67 -7.33
CA TYR A 32 10.48 15.70 -7.43
C TYR A 32 11.14 14.73 -6.45
N ASP A 33 10.64 14.67 -5.22
CA ASP A 33 11.16 13.73 -4.21
C ASP A 33 10.95 12.27 -4.63
N ILE A 34 9.85 11.96 -5.35
CA ILE A 34 9.59 10.64 -5.93
C ILE A 34 10.57 10.36 -7.08
N TYR A 35 10.70 11.30 -8.04
CA TYR A 35 11.57 11.12 -9.21
C TYR A 35 13.05 10.98 -8.84
N SER A 36 13.53 11.75 -7.86
CA SER A 36 14.90 11.66 -7.37
C SER A 36 15.18 10.39 -6.53
N GLY A 37 14.14 9.67 -6.09
CA GLY A 37 14.26 8.57 -5.15
C GLY A 37 14.48 9.02 -3.69
N ASN A 38 14.44 10.32 -3.40
CA ASN A 38 14.68 10.87 -2.05
C ASN A 38 13.72 10.28 -1.00
N VAL A 39 12.45 10.05 -1.37
CA VAL A 39 11.47 9.45 -0.43
C VAL A 39 11.89 8.02 -0.08
N THR A 40 12.19 7.19 -1.07
CA THR A 40 12.63 5.81 -0.86
C THR A 40 13.94 5.74 -0.09
N TYR A 41 14.89 6.64 -0.35
CA TYR A 41 16.11 6.78 0.44
C TYR A 41 15.82 7.02 1.93
N LYS A 42 14.93 7.96 2.24
CA LYS A 42 14.54 8.27 3.63
C LYS A 42 13.82 7.09 4.28
N ASP A 43 12.94 6.42 3.56
CA ASP A 43 12.07 5.40 4.13
C ASP A 43 12.76 4.05 4.27
N LEU A 44 13.62 3.67 3.34
CA LEU A 44 14.45 2.47 3.46
C LEU A 44 15.37 2.55 4.69
N ASN A 45 15.87 3.75 5.02
CA ASN A 45 16.63 4.01 6.25
C ASN A 45 15.79 3.99 7.54
N ARG A 46 14.45 4.07 7.43
CA ARG A 46 13.52 4.11 8.58
C ARG A 46 12.78 2.79 8.79
N CYS A 47 12.65 1.97 7.76
CA CYS A 47 11.93 0.71 7.82
C CYS A 47 12.74 -0.33 8.60
N SER A 48 12.12 -0.91 9.62
CA SER A 48 12.52 -2.18 10.20
C SER A 48 11.65 -3.29 9.62
N ASP A 49 12.23 -4.48 9.41
CA ASP A 49 11.51 -5.71 9.02
C ASP A 49 11.21 -5.87 7.53
N ILE A 50 12.27 -5.73 6.72
CA ILE A 50 12.30 -6.18 5.33
C ILE A 50 12.69 -7.67 5.29
N THR A 51 11.96 -8.42 4.47
CA THR A 51 12.30 -9.81 4.14
C THR A 51 12.43 -9.96 2.63
N ILE A 52 13.42 -10.75 2.20
CA ILE A 52 13.60 -11.15 0.80
C ILE A 52 13.65 -12.68 0.72
N ASN A 53 12.77 -13.30 -0.07
CA ASN A 53 12.60 -14.76 -0.13
C ASN A 53 12.48 -15.39 1.28
N GLY A 54 11.73 -14.73 2.17
CA GLY A 54 11.57 -15.13 3.57
C GLY A 54 12.78 -14.90 4.50
N GLN A 55 13.92 -14.44 3.99
CA GLN A 55 15.10 -14.12 4.79
C GLN A 55 15.11 -12.65 5.23
N LYS A 56 15.46 -12.38 6.49
CA LYS A 56 15.46 -11.03 7.05
C LYS A 56 16.66 -10.22 6.54
N VAL A 57 16.39 -9.04 5.99
CA VAL A 57 17.41 -8.02 5.73
C VAL A 57 17.42 -7.06 6.92
N THR A 58 18.52 -7.02 7.66
CA THR A 58 18.60 -6.25 8.91
C THR A 58 18.87 -4.76 8.65
N ASN A 59 18.41 -3.90 9.55
CA ASN A 59 18.67 -2.46 9.46
C ASN A 59 20.16 -2.15 9.54
N ASP A 60 20.92 -2.91 10.34
CA ASP A 60 22.38 -2.76 10.43
C ASP A 60 23.04 -3.02 9.07
N PHE A 61 22.61 -4.07 8.36
CA PHE A 61 23.09 -4.34 7.01
C PHE A 61 22.73 -3.21 6.03
N ILE A 62 21.47 -2.73 6.06
CA ILE A 62 21.05 -1.59 5.22
C ILE A 62 21.89 -0.33 5.52
N ASN A 63 22.15 -0.04 6.80
CA ASN A 63 22.98 1.09 7.23
C ASN A 63 24.43 0.98 6.72
N THR A 64 24.98 -0.23 6.69
CA THR A 64 26.28 -0.52 6.07
C THR A 64 26.24 -0.24 4.57
N LEU A 65 25.23 -0.76 3.85
CA LEU A 65 25.07 -0.49 2.41
C LEU A 65 24.96 1.02 2.13
N PHE A 66 24.26 1.75 2.99
CA PHE A 66 24.13 3.20 2.86
C PHE A 66 25.45 3.94 3.02
N SER A 67 26.29 3.47 3.95
CA SER A 67 27.61 4.05 4.19
C SER A 67 28.56 3.75 3.05
N ASP A 68 28.59 2.51 2.58
CA ASP A 68 29.51 2.02 1.55
C ASP A 68 29.20 2.62 0.18
N ASN A 69 27.92 2.83 -0.13
CA ASN A 69 27.49 3.32 -1.43
C ASN A 69 27.28 4.83 -1.49
N ARG A 70 27.53 5.59 -0.41
CA ARG A 70 27.20 7.03 -0.31
C ARG A 70 27.73 7.88 -1.47
N GLY A 71 28.89 7.52 -2.03
CA GLY A 71 29.50 8.19 -3.19
C GLY A 71 28.71 8.06 -4.51
N MET A 72 27.68 7.20 -4.55
CA MET A 72 26.78 7.04 -5.70
C MET A 72 25.60 8.02 -5.69
N ILE A 73 25.46 8.85 -4.66
CA ILE A 73 24.48 9.94 -4.64
C ILE A 73 25.01 11.06 -5.53
N LEU A 74 24.29 11.36 -6.61
CA LEU A 74 24.71 12.38 -7.58
C LEU A 74 24.08 13.72 -7.23
N GLU A 75 24.84 14.81 -7.31
CA GLU A 75 24.29 16.16 -7.29
C GLU A 75 23.55 16.43 -8.60
N GLY A 76 22.27 16.78 -8.53
CA GLY A 76 21.46 17.15 -9.69
C GLY A 76 21.61 18.63 -10.05
N GLU A 77 21.15 18.99 -11.26
CA GLU A 77 21.38 20.28 -11.92
C GLU A 77 20.92 21.53 -11.12
N ASN A 78 20.01 21.36 -10.15
CA ASN A 78 19.47 22.44 -9.32
C ASN A 78 19.94 22.36 -7.84
N GLY A 79 21.05 21.67 -7.56
CA GLY A 79 21.54 21.42 -6.20
C GLY A 79 20.72 20.39 -5.43
N GLN A 80 19.89 19.61 -6.13
CA GLN A 80 19.04 18.58 -5.56
C GLN A 80 19.60 17.20 -5.91
N ASN A 81 19.77 16.34 -4.90
CA ASN A 81 20.41 15.04 -5.07
C ASN A 81 19.53 14.04 -5.84
N ASN A 82 20.15 13.28 -6.75
CA ASN A 82 19.58 12.09 -7.36
C ASN A 82 20.08 10.84 -6.63
N TYR A 83 19.16 10.14 -5.96
CA TYR A 83 19.42 8.95 -5.17
C TYR A 83 19.21 7.65 -5.95
N ARG A 84 18.71 7.69 -7.19
CA ARG A 84 18.37 6.46 -7.94
C ARG A 84 19.58 5.54 -8.18
N PRO A 85 20.77 6.02 -8.61
CA PRO A 85 21.93 5.14 -8.79
C PRO A 85 22.34 4.45 -7.49
N PHE A 86 22.36 5.22 -6.39
CA PHE A 86 22.59 4.72 -5.04
C PHE A 86 21.56 3.64 -4.64
N LEU A 87 20.27 3.93 -4.77
CA LEU A 87 19.21 3.00 -4.37
C LEU A 87 19.19 1.73 -5.21
N LYS A 88 19.48 1.85 -6.51
CA LYS A 88 19.61 0.70 -7.39
C LYS A 88 20.69 -0.25 -6.88
N ARG A 89 21.84 0.28 -6.47
CA ARG A 89 22.93 -0.52 -5.91
C ARG A 89 22.53 -1.16 -4.58
N VAL A 90 21.89 -0.39 -3.69
CA VAL A 90 21.39 -0.90 -2.41
C VAL A 90 20.41 -2.06 -2.61
N PHE A 91 19.41 -1.92 -3.49
CA PHE A 91 18.47 -3.01 -3.75
C PHE A 91 19.18 -4.26 -4.29
N ILE A 92 20.08 -4.11 -5.28
CA ILE A 92 20.86 -5.24 -5.82
C ILE A 92 21.59 -5.98 -4.69
N GLU A 93 22.32 -5.25 -3.85
CA GLU A 93 23.10 -5.84 -2.75
C GLU A 93 22.21 -6.48 -1.68
N MET A 94 20.99 -5.99 -1.44
CA MET A 94 20.02 -6.64 -0.57
C MET A 94 19.57 -8.01 -1.10
N PHE A 95 19.29 -8.14 -2.40
CA PHE A 95 18.92 -9.43 -3.02
C PHE A 95 20.11 -10.40 -3.04
N GLU A 96 21.31 -9.91 -3.40
CA GLU A 96 22.54 -10.70 -3.41
C GLU A 96 22.90 -11.22 -2.01
N HIS A 97 22.73 -10.38 -0.98
CA HIS A 97 23.04 -10.75 0.41
C HIS A 97 22.28 -11.98 0.90
N VAL A 98 21.01 -12.13 0.51
CA VAL A 98 20.19 -13.28 0.89
C VAL A 98 20.25 -14.43 -0.13
N GLY A 99 21.07 -14.31 -1.18
CA GLY A 99 21.19 -15.30 -2.24
C GLY A 99 19.93 -15.42 -3.12
N ALA A 100 19.10 -14.37 -3.19
CA ALA A 100 17.92 -14.33 -4.05
C ALA A 100 18.29 -13.94 -5.49
N ALA A 101 17.37 -14.18 -6.43
CA ALA A 101 17.53 -13.62 -7.77
C ALA A 101 17.41 -12.08 -7.70
N THR A 102 18.31 -11.38 -8.39
CA THR A 102 18.23 -9.92 -8.49
C THR A 102 17.17 -9.54 -9.52
N PRO A 103 16.15 -8.73 -9.16
CA PRO A 103 15.19 -8.23 -10.13
C PRO A 103 15.87 -7.42 -11.22
N ASN A 104 15.27 -7.40 -12.41
CA ASN A 104 15.80 -6.59 -13.49
C ASN A 104 15.67 -5.08 -13.18
N ASN A 105 16.38 -4.28 -13.97
CA ASN A 105 16.43 -2.83 -13.76
C ASN A 105 15.05 -2.18 -13.72
N SER A 106 14.11 -2.57 -14.59
CA SER A 106 12.78 -1.98 -14.61
C SER A 106 12.01 -2.23 -13.31
N ILE A 107 12.12 -3.44 -12.74
CA ILE A 107 11.50 -3.75 -11.44
C ILE A 107 12.17 -2.96 -10.31
N ILE A 108 13.50 -2.85 -10.33
CA ILE A 108 14.22 -2.05 -9.32
C ILE A 108 13.81 -0.57 -9.41
N GLU A 109 13.68 -0.02 -10.60
CA GLU A 109 13.20 1.36 -10.79
C GLU A 109 11.76 1.54 -10.28
N GLU A 110 10.90 0.55 -10.48
CA GLU A 110 9.54 0.56 -9.94
C GLU A 110 9.53 0.53 -8.41
N LEU A 111 10.40 -0.27 -7.79
CA LEU A 111 10.62 -0.26 -6.34
C LEU A 111 11.13 1.10 -5.87
N ILE A 112 12.13 1.70 -6.54
CA ILE A 112 12.64 3.03 -6.18
C ILE A 112 11.53 4.08 -6.19
N THR A 113 10.60 3.99 -7.15
CA THR A 113 9.49 4.93 -7.27
C THR A 113 8.42 4.71 -6.20
N ASN A 114 8.07 3.45 -5.88
CA ASN A 114 6.85 3.14 -5.13
C ASN A 114 7.06 2.49 -3.75
N TYR A 115 8.27 2.02 -3.42
CA TYR A 115 8.58 1.41 -2.12
C TYR A 115 8.29 2.34 -0.94
N ASN A 116 8.44 3.65 -1.15
CA ASN A 116 8.35 4.65 -0.10
C ASN A 116 7.02 4.65 0.69
N GLN A 117 7.03 5.32 1.84
CA GLN A 117 5.89 5.48 2.73
C GLN A 117 4.68 6.04 1.99
N ALA A 118 4.82 7.01 1.09
CA ALA A 118 3.69 7.55 0.31
C ALA A 118 3.14 6.59 -0.76
N GLY A 119 3.87 5.53 -1.10
CA GLY A 119 3.45 4.44 -1.97
C GLY A 119 2.83 3.28 -1.18
N TYR A 120 3.45 2.10 -1.26
CA TYR A 120 2.84 0.84 -0.79
C TYR A 120 2.42 0.85 0.70
N SER A 121 3.12 1.58 1.57
CA SER A 121 2.92 1.53 3.04
C SER A 121 1.80 2.47 3.55
N SER A 122 1.73 3.73 3.09
CA SER A 122 0.77 4.71 3.63
C SER A 122 -0.64 4.55 3.09
N CYS A 123 -0.82 4.00 1.88
CA CYS A 123 -2.14 3.88 1.28
C CYS A 123 -3.09 3.14 2.21
N LEU A 124 -2.71 1.95 2.68
CA LEU A 124 -3.54 1.16 3.58
C LEU A 124 -3.73 1.83 4.94
N CYS A 125 -2.70 2.50 5.46
CA CYS A 125 -2.81 3.22 6.73
C CYS A 125 -3.78 4.41 6.64
N TYR A 126 -3.75 5.17 5.54
CA TYR A 126 -4.66 6.29 5.30
C TYR A 126 -6.10 5.79 5.14
N GLN A 127 -6.32 4.68 4.42
CA GLN A 127 -7.65 4.10 4.26
C GLN A 127 -8.20 3.56 5.57
N GLN A 128 -7.36 2.89 6.38
CA GLN A 128 -7.74 2.46 7.72
C GLN A 128 -8.13 3.65 8.60
N GLN A 129 -7.32 4.70 8.65
CA GLN A 129 -7.62 5.90 9.43
C GLN A 129 -8.89 6.59 8.92
N SER A 130 -9.06 6.71 7.60
CA SER A 130 -10.25 7.32 6.98
C SER A 130 -11.52 6.54 7.31
N ALA A 131 -11.45 5.21 7.43
CA ALA A 131 -12.57 4.39 7.86
C ALA A 131 -12.91 4.53 9.36
N LEU A 132 -11.92 4.90 10.18
CA LEU A 132 -12.05 5.07 11.64
C LEU A 132 -12.44 6.50 12.04
N ASN A 133 -12.04 7.51 11.26
CA ASN A 133 -12.34 8.94 11.50
C ASN A 133 -13.82 9.24 11.79
N PRO A 134 -14.82 8.67 11.08
CA PRO A 134 -16.23 8.94 11.35
C PRO A 134 -16.73 8.45 12.71
N PHE A 135 -15.88 7.77 13.48
CA PHE A 135 -16.15 7.22 14.79
C PHE A 135 -15.22 7.78 15.86
N ASP A 136 -14.48 8.85 15.54
CA ASP A 136 -13.52 9.51 16.42
C ASP A 136 -12.39 8.58 16.93
N LEU A 137 -12.16 7.47 16.20
CA LEU A 137 -11.11 6.50 16.49
C LEU A 137 -9.81 6.87 15.76
N LEU A 138 -8.72 6.97 16.52
CA LEU A 138 -7.40 7.34 16.01
C LEU A 138 -6.41 6.18 16.10
N ILE A 139 -5.69 5.89 15.02
CA ILE A 139 -4.56 4.98 15.02
C ILE A 139 -3.35 5.73 15.58
N LEU A 140 -2.80 5.26 16.70
CA LEU A 140 -1.59 5.83 17.27
C LEU A 140 -0.35 5.31 16.52
N GLY A 141 0.54 6.24 16.18
CA GLY A 141 1.64 5.95 15.26
C GLY A 141 2.67 4.93 15.76
N ASN A 142 2.87 4.88 17.08
CA ASN A 142 3.82 4.02 17.81
C ASN A 142 3.29 2.60 18.10
N GLU A 143 2.01 2.33 17.85
CA GLU A 143 1.36 1.04 18.09
C GLU A 143 1.23 0.22 16.79
N ARG A 144 2.11 0.49 15.82
CA ARG A 144 2.11 -0.13 14.48
C ARG A 144 3.31 -1.04 14.31
N GLU A 145 3.03 -2.26 13.86
CA GLU A 145 4.03 -3.18 13.33
C GLU A 145 3.86 -3.22 11.81
N GLN A 146 4.95 -3.05 11.08
CA GLN A 146 4.98 -3.13 9.63
C GLN A 146 5.95 -4.22 9.20
N THR A 147 5.62 -4.92 8.13
CA THR A 147 6.52 -5.89 7.52
C THR A 147 6.43 -5.73 6.01
N ILE A 148 7.59 -5.76 5.36
CA ILE A 148 7.70 -5.71 3.90
C ILE A 148 8.38 -6.99 3.44
N GLY A 149 7.79 -7.66 2.47
CA GLY A 149 8.31 -8.89 1.87
C GLY A 149 8.48 -8.73 0.37
N MET A 150 9.63 -9.17 -0.13
CA MET A 150 9.99 -9.14 -1.54
C MET A 150 10.48 -10.53 -1.96
N ASP A 151 9.67 -11.29 -2.70
CA ASP A 151 10.09 -12.61 -3.19
C ASP A 151 10.47 -12.53 -4.67
N CYS A 152 11.71 -12.85 -5.00
CA CYS A 152 12.24 -12.88 -6.35
C CYS A 152 12.91 -14.22 -6.64
N ASP A 153 12.21 -15.04 -7.43
CA ASP A 153 12.75 -16.31 -7.96
C ASP A 153 13.40 -16.13 -9.33
N LYS A 154 13.02 -15.07 -10.06
CA LYS A 154 13.52 -14.78 -11.41
C LYS A 154 13.58 -13.27 -11.66
N PRO A 155 14.55 -12.77 -12.44
CA PRO A 155 14.76 -11.33 -12.63
C PRO A 155 13.53 -10.56 -13.16
N ASP A 156 12.66 -11.21 -13.94
CA ASP A 156 11.51 -10.57 -14.57
C ASP A 156 10.21 -10.68 -13.76
N CYS A 157 10.27 -11.18 -12.52
CA CYS A 157 9.10 -11.30 -11.66
C CYS A 157 9.47 -11.16 -10.19
N LEU A 158 8.88 -10.16 -9.54
CA LEU A 158 8.98 -9.93 -8.10
C LEU A 158 7.58 -10.01 -7.49
N LYS A 159 7.39 -10.83 -6.46
CA LYS A 159 6.22 -10.73 -5.59
C LYS A 159 6.52 -9.72 -4.49
N PHE A 160 5.72 -8.67 -4.40
CA PHE A 160 5.79 -7.70 -3.32
C PHE A 160 4.65 -7.97 -2.33
N SER A 161 4.95 -7.86 -1.04
CA SER A 161 3.97 -7.93 0.03
C SER A 161 4.26 -6.90 1.11
N PHE A 162 3.20 -6.37 1.69
CA PHE A 162 3.27 -5.49 2.84
C PHE A 162 2.15 -5.86 3.80
N SER A 163 2.46 -5.87 5.09
CA SER A 163 1.46 -6.02 6.14
C SER A 163 1.67 -4.98 7.21
N GLN A 164 0.57 -4.46 7.73
CA GLN A 164 0.56 -3.60 8.90
C GLN A 164 -0.42 -4.15 9.93
N ARG A 165 0.02 -4.20 11.18
CA ARG A 165 -0.82 -4.45 12.34
C ARG A 165 -0.83 -3.22 13.22
N THR A 166 -2.02 -2.71 13.50
CA THR A 166 -2.30 -1.71 14.53
C THR A 166 -2.71 -2.47 15.79
N LYS A 167 -2.01 -2.26 16.91
CA LYS A 167 -2.27 -2.92 18.21
C LYS A 167 -3.32 -2.22 19.06
N CYS A 168 -3.47 -0.91 18.87
CA CYS A 168 -4.42 -0.10 19.62
C CYS A 168 -5.01 1.00 18.75
N VAL A 169 -6.26 1.36 19.04
CA VAL A 169 -6.87 2.62 18.60
C VAL A 169 -7.20 3.48 19.82
N PHE A 170 -7.18 4.79 19.64
CA PHE A 170 -7.46 5.77 20.67
C PHE A 170 -8.85 6.35 20.49
N ASP A 171 -9.56 6.50 21.60
CA ASP A 171 -10.91 7.04 21.69
C ASP A 171 -10.99 7.98 22.89
N ASN A 172 -11.02 9.29 22.65
CA ASN A 172 -11.27 10.32 23.67
C ASN A 172 -10.57 10.10 25.04
N GLY A 173 -9.27 9.78 25.04
CA GLY A 173 -8.48 9.54 26.25
C GLY A 173 -8.27 8.06 26.61
N LEU A 174 -8.99 7.15 25.96
CA LEU A 174 -8.93 5.70 26.20
C LEU A 174 -8.16 4.99 25.09
N ILE A 175 -7.26 4.08 25.49
CA ILE A 175 -6.54 3.18 24.59
C ILE A 175 -7.34 1.87 24.49
N ILE A 176 -7.88 1.61 23.31
CA ILE A 176 -8.59 0.38 22.99
C ILE A 176 -7.61 -0.57 22.33
N LYS A 177 -7.29 -1.67 23.00
CA LYS A 177 -6.49 -2.74 22.41
C LYS A 177 -7.29 -3.43 21.30
N CYS A 178 -6.71 -3.50 20.11
CA CYS A 178 -7.30 -4.16 18.97
C CYS A 178 -6.19 -4.64 18.04
N ASN A 179 -6.28 -5.87 17.52
CA ASN A 179 -5.34 -6.35 16.52
C ASN A 179 -5.89 -6.11 15.11
N LEU A 180 -6.09 -4.84 14.76
CA LEU A 180 -6.54 -4.47 13.40
C LEU A 180 -5.35 -4.63 12.46
N SER A 181 -5.45 -5.50 11.47
CA SER A 181 -4.38 -5.68 10.49
C SER A 181 -4.87 -5.56 9.07
N CYS A 182 -4.03 -5.01 8.21
CA CYS A 182 -4.20 -5.02 6.77
C CYS A 182 -2.95 -5.58 6.12
N SER A 183 -3.10 -6.18 4.96
CA SER A 183 -1.99 -6.52 4.10
C SER A 183 -2.38 -6.37 2.63
N ALA A 184 -1.36 -6.17 1.80
CA ALA A 184 -1.47 -6.27 0.36
C ALA A 184 -0.34 -7.15 -0.17
N GLU A 185 -0.64 -7.94 -1.19
CA GLU A 185 0.35 -8.66 -1.99
C GLU A 185 0.04 -8.49 -3.47
N PHE A 186 1.06 -8.42 -4.30
CA PHE A 186 0.94 -8.35 -5.76
C PHE A 186 2.25 -8.78 -6.42
N LYS A 187 2.24 -9.02 -7.73
CA LYS A 187 3.43 -9.34 -8.52
C LYS A 187 3.76 -8.21 -9.48
N LEU A 188 5.02 -7.80 -9.52
CA LEU A 188 5.60 -6.99 -10.58
C LEU A 188 6.17 -7.95 -11.63
N LYS A 189 5.61 -7.95 -12.84
CA LYS A 189 6.18 -8.65 -13.99
C LYS A 189 6.78 -7.66 -14.97
N CYS A 190 7.96 -7.95 -15.45
CA CYS A 190 8.60 -7.18 -16.50
C CYS A 190 8.55 -7.95 -17.82
N LYS A 191 8.12 -7.26 -18.89
CA LYS A 191 8.22 -7.78 -20.25
C LYS A 191 8.59 -6.63 -21.18
N ASP A 192 9.63 -6.84 -21.99
CA ASP A 192 10.12 -5.84 -22.96
C ASP A 192 10.41 -4.47 -22.30
N GLY A 193 10.95 -4.49 -21.08
CA GLY A 193 11.27 -3.29 -20.29
C GLY A 193 10.10 -2.68 -19.51
N ASN A 194 8.86 -3.10 -19.77
CA ASN A 194 7.66 -2.56 -19.14
C ASN A 194 7.26 -3.39 -17.91
N VAL A 195 6.95 -2.72 -16.80
CA VAL A 195 6.45 -3.37 -15.57
C VAL A 195 4.93 -3.35 -15.54
N THR A 196 4.33 -4.50 -15.20
CA THR A 196 2.89 -4.66 -14.99
C THR A 196 2.61 -5.30 -13.64
N TYR A 197 1.53 -4.87 -12.99
CA TYR A 197 1.07 -5.38 -11.70
C TYR A 197 0.07 -6.51 -11.88
N GLU A 198 0.33 -7.70 -11.33
CA GLU A 198 -0.54 -8.86 -11.43
C GLU A 198 -0.87 -9.48 -10.06
N ASP A 199 -1.89 -10.34 -10.02
CA ASP A 199 -2.26 -11.16 -8.86
C ASP A 199 -2.41 -10.38 -7.53
N GLY A 200 -2.85 -9.13 -7.63
CA GLY A 200 -3.01 -8.21 -6.52
C GLY A 200 -4.17 -8.58 -5.60
N LYS A 201 -3.88 -8.64 -4.31
CA LYS A 201 -4.81 -9.00 -3.26
C LYS A 201 -4.61 -8.10 -2.05
N VAL A 202 -5.71 -7.66 -1.46
CA VAL A 202 -5.74 -6.93 -0.19
C VAL A 202 -6.52 -7.76 0.82
N LEU A 203 -6.00 -7.85 2.03
CA LEU A 203 -6.65 -8.49 3.16
C LEU A 203 -6.81 -7.46 4.28
N LEU A 204 -8.02 -7.36 4.83
CA LEU A 204 -8.28 -6.64 6.07
C LEU A 204 -8.84 -7.61 7.10
N THR A 205 -8.16 -7.72 8.25
CA THR A 205 -8.59 -8.50 9.40
C THR A 205 -9.13 -7.55 10.46
N ILE A 206 -10.43 -7.65 10.72
CA ILE A 206 -11.12 -6.85 11.72
C ILE A 206 -11.30 -7.70 12.99
N PRO A 207 -10.67 -7.32 14.12
CA PRO A 207 -10.74 -8.09 15.34
C PRO A 207 -12.14 -8.07 15.98
N LYS A 208 -12.48 -9.12 16.73
CA LYS A 208 -13.78 -9.23 17.43
C LYS A 208 -13.97 -8.15 18.50
N GLU A 209 -12.89 -7.70 19.14
CA GLU A 209 -12.91 -6.67 20.19
C GLU A 209 -13.39 -5.35 19.60
N LEU A 210 -12.96 -5.11 18.36
CA LEU A 210 -13.55 -4.08 17.55
C LEU A 210 -15.02 -4.45 17.38
N LYS A 211 -15.45 -5.58 16.76
CA LYS A 211 -16.88 -6.00 16.58
C LYS A 211 -17.85 -5.79 17.75
N ASP A 212 -17.43 -5.69 19.02
CA ASP A 212 -18.30 -5.51 20.21
C ASP A 212 -18.29 -4.09 20.87
N TYR A 213 -17.40 -3.18 20.49
CA TYR A 213 -17.41 -1.74 20.89
C TYR A 213 -18.73 -0.94 20.67
N LYS A 214 -19.42 -0.42 21.69
CA LYS A 214 -20.70 0.31 21.48
C LYS A 214 -20.47 1.79 21.22
N ALA A 215 -20.76 2.25 19.99
CA ALA A 215 -20.85 3.67 19.67
C ALA A 215 -22.31 4.13 19.87
N GLY A 216 -22.66 4.55 21.09
CA GLY A 216 -24.00 5.02 21.46
C GLY A 216 -25.08 3.95 21.63
N ASP A 217 -26.34 4.40 21.78
CA ASP A 217 -27.42 3.67 22.48
C ASP A 217 -28.48 2.90 21.64
N ASP A 218 -28.49 2.90 20.30
CA ASP A 218 -29.61 2.30 19.54
C ASP A 218 -29.36 0.91 18.91
N SER A 219 -30.34 0.00 19.02
CA SER A 219 -30.29 -1.35 18.41
C SER A 219 -30.69 -1.35 16.92
N LEU A 220 -29.69 -0.98 16.12
CA LEU A 220 -29.63 -0.91 14.65
C LEU A 220 -29.66 -2.28 13.91
N LEU A 221 -29.81 -3.39 14.64
CA LEU A 221 -29.36 -4.72 14.23
C LEU A 221 -30.24 -5.37 13.15
N ASP A 222 -31.57 -5.25 13.26
CA ASP A 222 -32.49 -5.88 12.31
C ASP A 222 -32.62 -5.08 11.01
N LYS A 223 -32.54 -3.75 11.09
CA LYS A 223 -32.63 -2.87 9.92
C LYS A 223 -31.37 -2.90 9.03
N LEU A 224 -30.19 -3.17 9.58
CA LEU A 224 -28.95 -3.16 8.81
C LEU A 224 -28.63 -4.47 8.08
N THR A 225 -29.05 -5.64 8.59
CA THR A 225 -28.79 -6.91 7.89
C THR A 225 -29.40 -6.88 6.49
N ASP A 226 -30.61 -6.33 6.38
CA ASP A 226 -31.34 -6.19 5.13
C ASP A 226 -30.68 -5.18 4.16
N ILE A 227 -30.14 -4.07 4.68
CA ILE A 227 -29.44 -3.05 3.87
C ILE A 227 -28.07 -3.57 3.37
N ILE A 228 -27.33 -4.31 4.19
CA ILE A 228 -26.01 -4.87 3.82
C ILE A 228 -26.16 -5.89 2.69
N ASN A 229 -27.16 -6.78 2.80
CA ASN A 229 -27.42 -7.77 1.76
C ASN A 229 -27.81 -7.08 0.43
N LYS A 230 -28.61 -6.01 0.48
CA LYS A 230 -28.99 -5.22 -0.69
C LYS A 230 -27.81 -4.50 -1.33
N LEU A 231 -26.90 -3.92 -0.54
CA LEU A 231 -25.70 -3.25 -1.07
C LEU A 231 -24.73 -4.24 -1.71
N VAL A 232 -24.55 -5.42 -1.09
CA VAL A 232 -23.72 -6.50 -1.66
C VAL A 232 -24.29 -6.98 -2.99
N GLU A 233 -25.60 -7.18 -3.08
CA GLU A 233 -26.26 -7.61 -4.30
C GLU A 233 -26.20 -6.54 -5.42
N TYR A 234 -26.36 -5.26 -5.06
CA TYR A 234 -26.29 -4.15 -6.00
C TYR A 234 -24.88 -3.99 -6.60
N PHE A 235 -23.85 -4.04 -5.75
CA PHE A 235 -22.45 -3.98 -6.20
C PHE A 235 -22.08 -5.18 -7.06
N LYS A 236 -22.53 -6.40 -6.69
CA LYS A 236 -22.33 -7.59 -7.50
C LYS A 236 -22.88 -7.41 -8.91
N LYS A 237 -24.12 -6.93 -9.04
CA LYS A 237 -24.77 -6.69 -10.35
C LYS A 237 -24.08 -5.59 -11.17
N LEU A 238 -23.55 -4.54 -10.53
CA LEU A 238 -22.81 -3.47 -11.21
C LEU A 238 -21.45 -3.98 -11.73
N CYS A 239 -20.71 -4.75 -10.91
CA CYS A 239 -19.42 -5.33 -11.31
C CYS A 239 -19.57 -6.36 -12.43
N GLU A 240 -20.61 -7.19 -12.40
CA GLU A 240 -20.96 -8.13 -13.49
C GLU A 240 -21.26 -7.38 -14.80
N LYS A 241 -21.99 -6.26 -14.73
CA LYS A 241 -22.27 -5.40 -15.91
C LYS A 241 -21.03 -4.70 -16.47
N LEU A 242 -20.02 -4.46 -15.64
CA LEU A 242 -18.76 -3.80 -16.03
C LEU A 242 -17.65 -4.80 -16.42
N GLY A 243 -17.94 -6.11 -16.46
CA GLY A 243 -17.01 -7.13 -16.94
C GLY A 243 -15.92 -7.56 -15.93
N PHE A 244 -16.10 -7.24 -14.64
CA PHE A 244 -15.22 -7.70 -13.57
C PHE A 244 -15.71 -9.05 -13.01
N LYS A 245 -14.79 -10.02 -12.82
CA LYS A 245 -15.07 -11.21 -12.01
C LYS A 245 -14.94 -10.83 -10.54
N PHE A 246 -16.07 -10.76 -9.85
CA PHE A 246 -16.16 -10.36 -8.46
C PHE A 246 -15.87 -11.56 -7.54
N ASP A 247 -14.71 -11.59 -6.89
CA ASP A 247 -14.34 -12.63 -5.91
C ASP A 247 -13.86 -11.97 -4.61
N THR A 248 -14.83 -11.49 -3.82
CA THR A 248 -14.59 -10.98 -2.46
C THR A 248 -14.93 -12.09 -1.48
N ARG A 249 -13.93 -12.61 -0.77
CA ARG A 249 -14.11 -13.67 0.23
C ARG A 249 -14.21 -13.04 1.62
N ILE A 250 -15.28 -13.36 2.33
CA ILE A 250 -15.48 -12.93 3.72
C ILE A 250 -15.47 -14.19 4.58
N GLU A 251 -14.50 -14.28 5.48
CA GLU A 251 -14.34 -15.44 6.36
C GLU A 251 -14.23 -15.03 7.82
N TYR A 252 -14.51 -15.98 8.70
CA TYR A 252 -14.23 -15.86 10.13
C TYR A 252 -13.06 -16.78 10.46
N ASP A 253 -12.03 -16.25 11.10
CA ASP A 253 -10.94 -17.10 11.61
C ASP A 253 -11.36 -17.83 12.90
N SER A 254 -10.49 -18.71 13.40
CA SER A 254 -10.72 -19.47 14.64
C SER A 254 -10.92 -18.58 15.87
N GLU A 255 -10.45 -17.33 15.82
CA GLU A 255 -10.59 -16.34 16.88
C GLU A 255 -11.84 -15.45 16.70
N HIS A 256 -12.66 -15.74 15.69
CA HIS A 256 -13.87 -15.01 15.28
C HIS A 256 -13.61 -13.59 14.74
N ASN A 257 -12.40 -13.31 14.26
CA ASN A 257 -12.10 -12.09 13.53
C ASN A 257 -12.71 -12.15 12.12
N ILE A 258 -13.04 -11.00 11.54
CA ILE A 258 -13.59 -10.91 10.19
C ILE A 258 -12.44 -10.68 9.21
N ASN A 259 -12.18 -11.65 8.34
CA ASN A 259 -11.25 -11.51 7.22
C ASN A 259 -12.01 -11.07 5.98
N ILE A 260 -11.58 -9.96 5.38
CA ILE A 260 -12.11 -9.44 4.11
C ILE A 260 -10.98 -9.47 3.11
N GLU A 261 -11.08 -10.39 2.17
CA GLU A 261 -10.14 -10.51 1.06
C GLU A 261 -10.74 -9.90 -0.21
N HIS A 262 -9.96 -9.05 -0.88
CA HIS A 262 -10.34 -8.41 -2.13
C HIS A 262 -9.23 -8.58 -3.18
N ASN A 263 -9.58 -9.14 -4.33
CA ASN A 263 -8.71 -9.15 -5.51
C ASN A 263 -8.81 -7.79 -6.23
N LEU A 264 -7.66 -7.15 -6.48
CA LEU A 264 -7.57 -5.82 -7.10
C LEU A 264 -7.94 -5.80 -8.59
N GLY A 265 -8.26 -6.95 -9.18
CA GLY A 265 -8.76 -7.07 -10.54
C GLY A 265 -7.66 -7.06 -11.60
N LYS A 266 -7.98 -6.55 -12.80
CA LYS A 266 -7.06 -6.58 -13.95
C LYS A 266 -5.89 -5.60 -13.75
N PRO A 267 -4.67 -5.98 -14.19
CA PRO A 267 -3.49 -5.12 -14.20
C PRO A 267 -3.77 -3.77 -14.86
N LEU A 268 -3.27 -2.69 -14.28
CA LEU A 268 -3.01 -1.46 -15.04
C LEU A 268 -1.62 -1.59 -15.68
N LYS A 269 -1.50 -1.22 -16.95
CA LYS A 269 -0.18 -0.85 -17.50
C LYS A 269 0.26 0.43 -16.79
N VAL A 270 1.51 0.47 -16.35
CA VAL A 270 2.14 1.72 -15.94
C VAL A 270 2.10 2.64 -17.16
N ILE A 271 1.47 3.79 -17.02
CA ILE A 271 1.52 4.83 -18.05
C ILE A 271 2.91 5.45 -17.88
N ASP A 272 3.81 5.14 -18.80
CA ASP A 272 5.02 5.93 -19.01
C ASP A 272 4.58 7.31 -19.51
N GLU A 273 4.29 8.21 -18.58
CA GLU A 273 4.39 9.69 -18.67
C GLU A 273 3.36 10.35 -17.72
N PRO A 274 3.77 11.34 -16.90
CA PRO A 274 2.82 12.30 -16.35
C PRO A 274 2.23 13.09 -17.52
N ASP A 275 0.90 13.12 -17.61
CA ASP A 275 0.16 13.93 -18.58
C ASP A 275 0.39 15.42 -18.29
N VAL A 276 1.51 15.97 -18.78
CA VAL A 276 1.91 17.37 -18.62
C VAL A 276 1.22 18.28 -19.67
N TYR A 277 0.39 17.73 -20.56
CA TYR A 277 -0.26 18.53 -21.61
C TYR A 277 -1.77 18.32 -21.71
N ALA A 278 -2.50 18.83 -20.72
CA ALA A 278 -3.91 19.21 -20.89
C ALA A 278 -4.28 20.56 -20.24
N VAL A 279 -3.31 21.48 -20.07
CA VAL A 279 -3.59 22.91 -19.82
C VAL A 279 -3.12 23.74 -21.02
N ASN A 280 -3.69 23.46 -22.19
CA ASN A 280 -3.65 24.38 -23.34
C ASN A 280 -5.05 24.52 -23.94
N GLY A 281 -6.01 24.80 -23.06
CA GLY A 281 -7.37 25.21 -23.39
C GLY A 281 -7.56 26.73 -23.35
N LEU A 282 -6.59 27.54 -23.78
CA LEU A 282 -6.76 28.98 -24.00
C LEU A 282 -6.02 29.41 -25.27
N LYS A 283 -6.72 29.31 -26.40
CA LYS A 283 -6.32 29.99 -27.63
C LYS A 283 -6.23 31.50 -27.36
N ARG A 284 -5.04 32.09 -27.49
CA ARG A 284 -4.90 33.54 -27.65
C ARG A 284 -5.61 33.94 -28.95
N LYS A 285 -6.51 34.91 -28.88
CA LYS A 285 -7.07 35.60 -30.04
C LYS A 285 -5.92 36.20 -30.86
N ALA A 286 -5.89 35.93 -32.16
CA ALA A 286 -4.98 36.57 -33.09
C ALA A 286 -5.31 38.07 -33.18
N GLN A 287 -4.25 38.87 -33.36
CA GLN A 287 -4.30 40.28 -33.77
C GLN A 287 -4.86 40.41 -35.19
#